data_AF-R4Z469-F1
#
_entry.id   AF-R4Z469-F1
#
_cell.length_a   1.000
_cell.length_b   1.000
_cell.length_c   1.000
_cell.angle_alpha   90.00
_cell.angle_beta   90.00
_cell.angle_gamma   90.00
#
_symmetry.space_group_name_H-M   'P 1'
#
loop_
_entity.id
_entity.type
_entity.pdbx_description
1 polymer ?
#
loop_
_entity_poly.entity_id
_entity_poly.type
_entity_poly.pdbx_seq_one_letter_code
_entity_poly.pdbx_strand_id
1 'polypeptide(L)'
;MAAPRWAGQSLWLHGDLHPANVLTSDGDLRGVVDFGDLCAGDPAFDLAACWILLPDHEAIEHFRAACPLAADKATWRRARGWAIWRATQLGSASARLAATPHRVGCGPSGII
;
A
#
# COMPACT_ATOMS: atom_id res chain seq x y z
N MET A 1 1.99 -9.98 22.77
CA MET A 1 1.93 -9.17 21.53
C MET A 1 2.43 -7.75 21.81
N ALA A 2 3.72 -7.56 22.09
CA ALA A 2 4.30 -6.23 22.25
C ALA A 2 5.61 -6.16 21.46
N ALA A 3 5.70 -5.22 20.53
CA ALA A 3 6.98 -4.80 19.97
C ALA A 3 7.39 -3.50 20.67
N PRO A 4 8.68 -3.28 20.97
CA PRO A 4 9.14 -2.00 21.47
C PRO A 4 8.75 -0.89 20.48
N ARG A 5 8.49 0.30 21.01
CA ARG A 5 8.24 1.50 20.19
C ARG A 5 9.46 1.81 19.33
N TRP A 6 9.25 2.50 18.21
CA TRP A 6 10.34 3.05 17.43
C TRP A 6 11.21 3.97 18.30
N ALA A 7 12.52 3.71 18.32
CA ALA A 7 13.50 4.44 19.12
C ALA A 7 14.43 5.30 18.26
N GLY A 8 14.36 5.17 16.94
CA GLY A 8 15.09 6.03 16.01
C GLY A 8 14.44 7.40 15.86
N GLN A 9 15.05 8.24 15.03
CA GLN A 9 14.46 9.52 14.66
C GLN A 9 13.13 9.30 13.95
N SER A 10 12.14 10.15 14.22
CA SER A 10 10.90 10.17 13.46
C SER A 10 11.21 10.37 11.98
N LEU A 11 10.60 9.54 11.12
CA LEU A 11 10.75 9.63 9.67
C LEU A 11 9.51 10.28 9.07
N TRP A 12 9.68 10.90 7.90
CA TRP A 12 8.54 11.38 7.12
C TRP A 12 7.68 10.20 6.66
N LEU A 13 6.39 10.32 6.89
CA LEU A 13 5.36 9.34 6.56
C LEU A 13 4.36 9.98 5.60
N HIS A 14 3.98 9.27 4.55
CA HIS A 14 2.84 9.59 3.70
C HIS A 14 1.54 9.72 4.52
N GLY A 15 1.35 8.83 5.51
CA GLY A 15 0.18 8.89 6.39
C GLY A 15 -1.04 8.13 5.87
N ASP A 16 -1.30 8.21 4.56
CA ASP A 16 -2.42 7.48 3.95
C ASP A 16 -2.04 6.63 2.72
N LEU A 17 -1.00 5.81 2.86
CA LEU A 17 -0.48 5.02 1.73
C LEU A 17 -1.36 3.77 1.49
N HIS A 18 -2.28 3.86 0.52
CA HIS A 18 -3.17 2.77 0.10
C HIS A 18 -3.42 2.80 -1.43
N PRO A 19 -4.07 1.78 -2.03
CA PRO A 19 -4.14 1.64 -3.49
C PRO A 19 -4.73 2.83 -4.27
N ALA A 20 -5.62 3.63 -3.69
CA ALA A 20 -6.18 4.78 -4.41
C ALA A 20 -5.20 5.96 -4.52
N ASN A 21 -4.14 5.95 -3.70
CA ASN A 21 -3.09 6.97 -3.66
C ASN A 21 -1.82 6.52 -4.41
N VAL A 22 -1.86 5.36 -5.09
CA VAL A 22 -0.74 4.80 -5.85
C VAL A 22 -1.12 4.71 -7.33
N LEU A 23 -0.34 5.38 -8.18
CA LEU A 23 -0.51 5.35 -9.62
C LEU A 23 0.34 4.23 -10.22
N THR A 24 -0.26 3.37 -11.02
CA THR A 24 0.43 2.30 -11.74
C THR A 24 0.14 2.35 -13.24
N SER A 25 1.08 1.84 -14.04
CA SER A 25 0.86 1.60 -15.47
C SER A 25 1.77 0.46 -15.89
N ASP A 26 1.21 -0.50 -16.63
CA ASP A 26 1.92 -1.70 -17.11
C ASP A 26 2.52 -2.56 -15.98
N GLY A 27 1.92 -2.52 -14.78
CA GLY A 27 2.43 -3.21 -13.59
C GLY A 27 3.50 -2.44 -12.81
N ASP A 28 3.98 -1.30 -13.33
CA ASP A 28 5.00 -0.49 -12.68
C ASP A 28 4.39 0.66 -11.87
N LEU A 29 5.06 1.01 -10.76
CA LEU A 29 4.78 2.22 -9.99
C LEU A 29 5.13 3.47 -10.81
N ARG A 30 4.16 4.38 -10.96
CA ARG A 30 4.35 5.66 -11.69
C ARG A 30 4.31 6.87 -10.78
N GLY A 31 3.68 6.77 -9.60
CA GLY A 31 3.63 7.87 -8.66
C GLY A 31 2.85 7.56 -7.39
N VAL A 32 3.02 8.43 -6.42
CA VAL A 32 2.26 8.47 -5.17
C VAL A 32 1.66 9.86 -5.06
N VAL A 33 0.41 9.95 -4.64
CA VAL A 33 -0.37 11.20 -4.56
C VAL A 33 -1.08 11.30 -3.21
N ASP A 34 -1.68 12.46 -2.94
CA ASP A 34 -2.44 12.73 -1.72
C ASP A 34 -1.62 12.70 -0.41
N PHE A 35 -0.72 13.67 -0.29
CA PHE A 35 0.13 13.88 0.89
C PHE A 35 -0.56 14.72 1.98
N GLY A 36 -1.90 14.76 2.03
CA GLY A 36 -2.63 15.54 3.03
C GLY A 36 -2.35 15.14 4.48
N ASP A 37 -2.02 13.86 4.69
CA ASP A 37 -1.71 13.26 6.00
C ASP A 37 -0.20 13.15 6.29
N LEU A 38 0.63 13.86 5.51
CA LEU A 38 2.08 13.85 5.66
C LEU A 38 2.50 14.27 7.07
N CYS A 39 3.21 13.39 7.77
CA CYS A 39 3.61 13.62 9.16
C CYS A 39 4.97 12.97 9.47
N ALA A 40 5.50 13.25 10.67
CA ALA A 40 6.73 12.60 11.16
C ALA A 40 6.39 11.55 12.21
N GLY A 41 6.92 10.33 12.09
CA GLY A 41 6.63 9.29 13.07
C GLY A 41 7.35 7.96 12.87
N ASP A 42 6.70 6.89 13.34
CA ASP A 42 7.18 5.52 13.27
C ASP A 42 7.03 4.96 11.83
N PRO A 43 8.13 4.53 11.17
CA PRO A 43 8.07 4.01 9.80
C PRO A 43 7.21 2.77 9.64
N ALA A 44 6.92 2.06 10.73
CA ALA A 44 6.01 0.92 10.71
C ALA A 44 4.63 1.26 10.14
N PHE A 45 4.20 2.53 10.24
CA PHE A 45 2.91 2.96 9.73
C PHE A 45 2.84 2.84 8.20
N ASP A 46 3.77 3.42 7.45
CA ASP A 46 3.75 3.32 5.99
C ASP A 46 4.20 1.96 5.47
N LEU A 47 5.11 1.27 6.18
CA LEU A 47 5.48 -0.10 5.83
C LEU A 47 4.30 -1.08 5.87
N ALA A 48 3.24 -0.77 6.64
CA ALA A 48 2.01 -1.56 6.64
C ALA A 48 1.33 -1.64 5.27
N ALA A 49 1.57 -0.66 4.39
CA ALA A 49 0.98 -0.60 3.06
C ALA A 49 1.37 -1.80 2.19
N CYS A 50 2.49 -2.50 2.46
CA CYS A 50 2.90 -3.65 1.66
C CYS A 50 1.86 -4.78 1.68
N TRP A 51 1.13 -4.98 2.78
CA TRP A 51 0.05 -5.98 2.88
C TRP A 51 -1.26 -5.55 2.20
N ILE A 52 -1.35 -4.29 1.78
CA ILE A 52 -2.54 -3.70 1.15
C ILE A 52 -2.31 -3.50 -0.36
N LEU A 53 -1.07 -3.18 -0.74
CA LEU A 53 -0.68 -2.85 -2.12
C LEU A 53 -0.18 -4.05 -2.92
N LEU A 54 0.55 -4.97 -2.27
CA LEU A 54 1.28 -6.02 -3.00
C LEU A 54 0.42 -7.28 -3.15
N PRO A 55 0.52 -7.97 -4.30
CA PRO A 55 -0.43 -9.01 -4.69
C PRO A 55 -0.31 -10.29 -3.84
N ASP A 56 0.89 -10.60 -3.34
CA ASP A 56 1.17 -11.85 -2.67
C ASP A 56 2.35 -11.74 -1.67
N HIS A 57 2.58 -12.84 -0.96
CA HIS A 57 3.65 -12.94 0.04
C HIS A 57 5.05 -12.80 -0.57
N GLU A 58 5.27 -13.26 -1.80
CA GLU A 58 6.58 -13.18 -2.45
C GLU A 58 6.93 -11.72 -2.77
N ALA A 59 5.98 -10.95 -3.28
CA ALA A 59 6.15 -9.51 -3.50
C ALA A 59 6.43 -8.76 -2.18
N ILE A 60 5.75 -9.12 -1.09
CA ILE A 60 5.97 -8.54 0.24
C ILE A 60 7.39 -8.83 0.75
N GLU A 61 7.89 -10.05 0.61
CA GLU A 61 9.24 -10.39 1.04
C GLU A 61 10.31 -9.73 0.16
N HIS A 62 10.09 -9.57 -1.15
CA HIS A 62 10.95 -8.77 -2.01
C HIS A 62 10.99 -7.29 -1.59
N PHE A 63 9.84 -6.67 -1.35
CA PHE A 63 9.74 -5.31 -0.83
C PHE A 63 10.47 -5.15 0.50
N ARG A 64 10.26 -6.11 1.40
CA ARG A 64 10.93 -6.14 2.71
C ARG A 64 12.43 -6.28 2.57
N ALA A 65 12.93 -7.16 1.70
CA ALA A 65 14.36 -7.36 1.48
C ALA A 65 15.05 -6.10 0.91
N ALA A 66 14.35 -5.33 0.07
CA ALA A 66 14.84 -4.07 -0.47
C ALA A 66 14.80 -2.89 0.53
N CYS A 67 14.05 -3.02 1.64
CA CYS A 67 13.90 -1.97 2.63
C CYS A 67 15.15 -1.85 3.53
N PRO A 68 15.68 -0.63 3.79
CA PRO A 68 16.78 -0.44 4.75
C PRO A 68 16.48 -0.96 6.17
N LEU A 69 15.20 -1.12 6.53
CA LEU A 69 14.75 -1.62 7.83
C LEU A 69 14.43 -3.13 7.81
N ALA A 70 14.85 -3.87 6.79
CA ALA A 70 14.56 -5.32 6.63
C ALA A 70 14.83 -6.15 7.90
N ALA A 71 15.97 -5.88 8.55
CA ALA A 71 16.44 -6.60 9.72
C ALA A 71 15.71 -6.22 11.03
N ASP A 72 14.98 -5.10 11.06
CA ASP A 72 14.28 -4.63 12.26
C ASP A 72 12.96 -5.38 12.48
N LYS A 73 13.06 -6.51 13.18
CA LYS A 73 11.92 -7.37 13.54
C LYS A 73 10.83 -6.63 14.32
N ALA A 74 11.18 -5.62 15.13
CA ALA A 74 10.21 -4.88 15.91
C ALA A 74 9.35 -3.98 15.01
N THR A 75 9.99 -3.27 14.08
CA THR A 75 9.30 -2.43 13.09
C THR A 75 8.34 -3.24 12.22
N TRP A 76 8.77 -4.37 11.66
CA TRP A 76 7.87 -5.24 10.88
C TRP A 76 6.74 -5.86 11.71
N ARG A 77 6.96 -6.11 13.01
CA ARG A 77 5.89 -6.57 13.90
C ARG A 77 4.85 -5.47 14.18
N ARG A 78 5.27 -4.21 14.34
CA ARG A 78 4.35 -3.06 14.45
C ARG A 78 3.61 -2.83 13.13
N ALA A 79 4.29 -2.92 11.99
CA ALA A 79 3.70 -2.73 10.66
C ALA A 79 2.56 -3.73 10.37
N ARG A 80 2.72 -5.00 10.77
CA ARG A 80 1.61 -5.98 10.72
C ARG A 80 0.39 -5.56 11.54
N GLY A 81 0.61 -4.99 12.73
CA GLY A 81 -0.49 -4.48 13.57
C GLY A 81 -1.23 -3.33 12.88
N TRP A 82 -0.49 -2.41 12.27
CA TRP A 82 -1.05 -1.32 11.47
C TRP A 82 -1.81 -1.82 10.23
N ALA A 83 -1.33 -2.87 9.57
CA ALA A 83 -2.02 -3.46 8.42
C ALA A 83 -3.41 -4.00 8.80
N ILE A 84 -3.52 -4.67 9.96
CA ILE A 84 -4.81 -5.15 10.49
C ILE A 84 -5.75 -3.97 10.78
N TRP A 85 -5.25 -2.91 11.43
CA TRP A 85 -6.04 -1.71 11.72
C TRP A 85 -6.47 -0.94 10.46
N ARG A 86 -5.65 -0.93 9.41
CA ARG A 86 -6.02 -0.33 8.12
C ARG A 86 -7.04 -1.16 7.36
N ALA A 87 -6.97 -2.50 7.46
CA ALA A 87 -7.96 -3.38 6.80
C ALA A 87 -9.40 -3.10 7.29
N THR A 88 -9.58 -2.71 8.55
CA THR A 88 -10.92 -2.34 9.07
C THR A 88 -11.43 -1.00 8.53
N GLN A 89 -10.54 -0.08 8.16
CA GLN A 89 -10.91 1.22 7.59
C GLN A 89 -11.18 1.12 6.08
N LEU A 90 -10.28 0.45 5.33
CA LEU A 90 -10.39 0.30 3.88
C LEU A 90 -11.56 -0.60 3.46
N GLY A 91 -11.98 -1.53 4.32
CA GLY A 91 -13.18 -2.36 4.09
C GLY A 91 -14.47 -1.54 3.90
N SER A 92 -14.51 -0.28 4.35
CA SER A 92 -15.62 0.64 4.14
C SER A 92 -15.57 1.39 2.79
N ALA A 93 -14.42 1.41 2.11
CA ALA A 93 -14.19 2.17 0.88
C ALA A 93 -14.36 1.33 -0.41
N SER A 94 -14.10 0.01 -0.35
CA SER A 94 -14.13 -0.89 -1.52
C SER A 94 -15.50 -1.04 -2.18
N ALA A 95 -16.60 -0.73 -1.47
CA ALA A 95 -17.95 -0.79 -2.02
C ALA A 95 -18.26 0.27 -3.10
N ARG A 96 -17.39 1.26 -3.34
CA ARG A 96 -17.67 2.35 -4.30
C ARG A 96 -16.96 2.25 -5.65
N LEU A 97 -15.90 1.44 -5.79
CA LEU A 97 -15.09 1.39 -7.02
C LEU A 97 -15.41 0.20 -7.94
N ALA A 98 -16.21 -0.77 -7.50
CA ALA A 98 -16.60 -1.94 -8.31
C ALA A 98 -17.69 -1.67 -9.37
N ALA A 99 -18.13 -0.41 -9.56
CA ALA A 99 -19.27 -0.07 -10.40
C ALA A 99 -18.90 0.72 -11.68
N THR A 100 -17.89 0.28 -12.44
CA THR A 100 -17.80 0.68 -13.85
C THR A 100 -17.07 -0.38 -14.70
N PRO A 101 -17.79 -1.31 -15.34
CA PRO A 101 -17.20 -2.13 -16.40
C PRO A 101 -16.96 -1.25 -17.62
N HIS A 102 -15.70 -0.99 -17.95
CA HIS A 102 -15.34 -0.35 -19.21
C HIS A 102 -15.61 -1.34 -20.36
N ARG A 103 -16.78 -1.23 -21.00
CA ARG A 103 -17.05 -1.94 -22.27
C ARG A 103 -16.20 -1.31 -23.36
N VAL A 104 -15.13 -1.99 -23.78
CA VAL A 104 -14.49 -1.70 -25.07
C VAL A 104 -15.34 -2.34 -26.16
N GLY A 105 -16.12 -1.51 -26.86
CA GLY A 105 -16.83 -1.92 -28.07
C GLY A 105 -15.85 -2.01 -29.23
N CYS A 106 -15.62 -3.22 -29.74
CA CYS A 106 -15.03 -3.41 -31.05
C CYS A 106 -16.19 -3.49 -32.06
N GLY A 107 -16.33 -2.48 -32.91
CA GLY A 107 -17.29 -2.49 -34.02
C GLY A 107 -16.88 -3.50 -35.09
N PRO A 108 -17.83 -3.99 -35.92
CA PRO A 108 -17.52 -4.97 -36.95
C PRO A 108 -16.82 -4.30 -38.13
N SER A 109 -15.57 -4.67 -38.39
CA SER A 109 -14.99 -4.46 -39.73
C SER A 109 -15.52 -5.55 -40.64
N GLY A 110 -16.26 -5.11 -41.66
CA GLY A 110 -16.94 -5.96 -42.63
C GLY A 110 -15.99 -6.75 -43.54
N ILE A 111 -16.57 -7.82 -44.06
CA ILE A 111 -16.17 -8.59 -45.24
C ILE A 111 -16.09 -7.64 -46.45
N ILE A 112 -14.92 -7.54 -47.10
CA ILE A 112 -14.68 -7.91 -48.52
C ILE A 112 -13.19 -8.20 -48.69
#